data_AF-L0RDL6-F1
#
_entry.id   AF-L0RDL6-F1
#
_cell.length_a   1.000
_cell.length_b   1.000
_cell.length_c   1.000
_cell.angle_alpha   90.00
_cell.angle_beta   90.00
_cell.angle_gamma   90.00
#
_symmetry.space_group_name_H-M   'P 1'
#
loop_
_entity.id
_entity.type
_entity.pdbx_description
1 polymer ?
#
loop_
_entity_poly.entity_id
_entity_poly.type
_entity_poly.pdbx_seq_one_letter_code
_entity_poly.pdbx_strand_id
1 'polypeptide(L)'
;MRTYDEMMPVFMELGRALAKYSIVDRTAFDFGVGVDLYPAEIHMLTVVDNLGGAGVTELAKELGITKGAVSQLVAKLVKKGLFFKESDPEHGARVIIMPTELGIIACKNHKAFHQDHDKDFLEYMANLDEASYEVVSKMSREMNLWMDNYLK
;
A
#
# COMPACT_ATOMS: atom_id res chain seq x y z
N MET A 1 4.24 -8.31 -36.70
CA MET A 1 4.67 -7.59 -35.48
C MET A 1 4.33 -6.12 -35.67
N ARG A 2 3.92 -5.43 -34.60
CA ARG A 2 3.73 -3.97 -34.63
C ARG A 2 5.08 -3.26 -34.74
N THR A 3 5.12 -2.12 -35.41
CA THR A 3 6.32 -1.26 -35.48
C THR A 3 6.53 -0.52 -34.17
N TYR A 4 7.72 0.06 -33.97
CA TYR A 4 8.00 0.91 -32.82
C TYR A 4 6.98 2.06 -32.72
N ASP A 5 6.77 2.79 -33.83
CA ASP A 5 5.86 3.93 -33.87
C ASP A 5 4.40 3.54 -33.58
N GLU A 6 3.97 2.34 -34.00
CA GLU A 6 2.65 1.81 -33.67
C GLU A 6 2.49 1.48 -32.18
N MET A 7 3.57 1.13 -31.49
CA MET A 7 3.56 0.78 -30.07
C MET A 7 3.73 2.00 -29.15
N MET A 8 4.38 3.06 -29.64
CA MET A 8 4.72 4.22 -28.81
C MET A 8 3.53 4.93 -28.15
N PRO A 9 2.37 5.13 -28.80
CA PRO A 9 1.23 5.77 -28.15
C PRO A 9 0.75 5.02 -26.89
N VAL A 10 0.69 3.68 -26.96
CA VAL A 10 0.30 2.83 -25.83
C VAL A 10 1.32 2.95 -24.69
N PHE A 11 2.61 2.90 -25.03
CA PHE A 11 3.68 3.04 -24.03
C PHE A 11 3.68 4.43 -23.36
N MET A 12 3.37 5.50 -24.10
CA MET A 12 3.26 6.85 -23.55
C MET A 12 2.07 7.01 -22.60
N GLU A 13 0.91 6.43 -22.92
CA GLU A 13 -0.24 6.42 -21.99
C GLU A 13 0.07 5.66 -20.71
N LEU A 14 0.74 4.52 -20.84
CA LEU A 14 1.22 3.76 -19.69
C LEU A 14 2.15 4.59 -18.80
N GLY A 15 3.12 5.27 -19.40
CA GLY A 15 4.03 6.16 -18.68
C GLY A 15 3.30 7.29 -17.94
N ARG A 16 2.26 7.88 -18.55
CA ARG A 16 1.41 8.89 -17.89
C ARG A 16 0.66 8.33 -16.70
N ALA A 17 0.11 7.12 -16.82
CA ALA A 17 -0.58 6.44 -15.72
C ALA A 17 0.38 6.15 -14.56
N LEU A 18 1.58 5.61 -14.85
CA LEU A 18 2.62 5.36 -13.83
C LEU A 18 3.10 6.64 -13.15
N ALA A 19 3.21 7.74 -13.89
CA ALA A 19 3.58 9.04 -13.30
C ALA A 19 2.51 9.53 -12.31
N LYS A 20 1.22 9.42 -12.66
CA LYS A 20 0.10 9.74 -11.74
C LYS A 20 0.11 8.82 -10.52
N TYR A 21 0.30 7.52 -10.73
CA TYR A 21 0.40 6.54 -9.65
C TYR A 21 1.54 6.88 -8.68
N SER A 22 2.72 7.25 -9.20
CA SER A 22 3.86 7.66 -8.35
C SER A 22 3.60 8.93 -7.54
N ILE A 23 2.75 9.84 -8.03
CA ILE A 23 2.31 11.01 -7.26
C ILE A 23 1.40 10.57 -6.13
N VAL A 24 0.42 9.71 -6.41
CA VAL A 24 -0.51 9.16 -5.41
C VAL A 24 0.25 8.42 -4.31
N ASP A 25 1.23 7.58 -4.67
CA ASP A 25 2.08 6.82 -3.74
C ASP A 25 2.96 7.70 -2.82
N ARG A 26 3.04 9.01 -3.09
CA ARG A 26 3.78 9.99 -2.28
C ARG A 26 2.89 11.07 -1.67
N THR A 27 1.58 11.01 -1.91
CA THR A 27 0.62 11.99 -1.43
C THR A 27 0.00 11.50 -0.13
N ALA A 28 -0.10 12.39 0.86
CA ALA A 28 -0.79 12.09 2.10
C ALA A 28 -2.28 12.45 1.97
N PHE A 29 -3.14 11.63 2.56
CA PHE A 29 -4.59 11.83 2.57
C PHE A 29 -5.13 11.69 4.00
N ASP A 30 -6.17 12.44 4.33
CA ASP A 30 -6.96 12.23 5.54
C ASP A 30 -8.04 11.18 5.27
N PHE A 31 -7.99 10.08 6.03
CA PHE A 31 -8.98 9.00 5.97
C PHE A 31 -10.10 9.19 7.00
N GLY A 32 -10.55 10.43 7.19
CA GLY A 32 -11.65 10.78 8.10
C GLY A 32 -11.27 10.73 9.58
N VAL A 33 -9.99 10.93 9.90
CA VAL A 33 -9.46 10.92 11.27
C VAL A 33 -8.79 12.23 11.67
N GLY A 34 -8.83 13.24 10.79
CA GLY A 34 -8.34 14.60 11.07
C GLY A 34 -6.82 14.74 10.98
N VAL A 35 -6.13 13.74 10.43
CA VAL A 35 -4.68 13.75 10.21
C VAL A 35 -4.35 13.12 8.87
N ASP A 36 -3.45 13.77 8.12
CA ASP A 36 -2.96 13.22 6.86
C ASP A 36 -2.02 12.03 7.11
N LEU A 37 -2.20 10.97 6.34
CA LEU A 37 -1.36 9.77 6.36
C LEU A 37 -0.73 9.53 5.01
N TYR A 38 0.59 9.37 5.01
CA TYR A 38 1.30 8.88 3.83
C TYR A 38 1.03 7.38 3.61
N PRO A 39 1.16 6.86 2.37
CA PRO A 39 0.90 5.44 2.08
C PRO A 39 1.66 4.47 2.98
N ALA A 40 2.93 4.74 3.30
CA ALA A 40 3.70 3.92 4.23
C ALA A 40 3.11 3.90 5.66
N GLU A 41 2.46 4.98 6.10
CA GLU A 41 1.85 5.06 7.42
C GLU A 41 0.51 4.30 7.47
N ILE A 42 -0.37 4.50 6.48
CA ILE A 42 -1.67 3.81 6.44
C ILE A 42 -1.53 2.32 6.13
N HIS A 43 -0.58 1.91 5.30
CA HIS A 43 -0.28 0.49 5.07
C HIS A 43 0.30 -0.18 6.32
N MET A 44 1.18 0.50 7.07
CA MET A 44 1.65 -0.01 8.36
C MET A 44 0.49 -0.20 9.35
N LEU A 45 -0.39 0.79 9.45
CA LEU A 45 -1.59 0.72 10.29
C LEU A 45 -2.48 -0.46 9.89
N THR A 46 -2.71 -0.65 8.60
CA THR A 46 -3.51 -1.76 8.03
C THR A 46 -2.88 -3.12 8.32
N VAL A 47 -1.55 -3.26 8.20
CA VAL A 47 -0.86 -4.52 8.51
C VAL A 47 -0.97 -4.87 9.99
N VAL A 48 -0.77 -3.91 10.90
CA VAL A 48 -0.92 -4.16 12.34
C VAL A 48 -2.37 -4.52 12.70
N ASP A 49 -3.35 -3.84 12.11
CA ASP A 49 -4.79 -4.12 12.31
C ASP A 49 -5.15 -5.55 11.85
N ASN A 50 -4.68 -5.95 10.66
CA ASN A 50 -4.92 -7.30 10.14
C ASN A 50 -4.28 -8.41 10.98
N LEU A 51 -3.13 -8.15 11.60
CA LEU A 51 -2.46 -9.10 12.49
C LEU A 51 -3.06 -9.13 13.90
N GLY A 52 -3.94 -8.17 14.24
CA GLY A 52 -4.47 -8.03 15.60
C GLY A 52 -3.41 -7.55 16.60
N GLY A 53 -2.38 -6.83 16.12
CA GLY A 53 -1.21 -6.43 16.89
C GLY A 53 0.06 -7.14 16.46
N ALA A 54 1.20 -6.45 16.56
CA ALA A 54 2.48 -7.05 16.20
C ALA A 54 3.68 -6.41 16.91
N GLY A 55 4.75 -7.20 17.03
CA GLY A 55 6.05 -6.70 17.49
C GLY A 55 6.87 -6.07 16.35
N VAL A 56 7.84 -5.23 16.69
CA VAL A 56 8.72 -4.56 15.70
C VAL A 56 9.46 -5.55 14.79
N THR A 57 9.90 -6.69 15.33
CA THR A 57 10.63 -7.71 14.55
C THR A 57 9.73 -8.40 13.53
N GLU A 58 8.48 -8.67 13.90
CA GLU A 58 7.48 -9.28 13.04
C GLU A 58 7.10 -8.32 11.91
N LEU A 59 6.79 -7.06 12.25
CA LEU A 59 6.48 -6.03 11.26
C LEU A 59 7.61 -5.79 10.27
N ALA A 60 8.87 -5.82 10.72
CA ALA A 60 10.02 -5.66 9.82
C ALA A 60 10.09 -6.80 8.80
N LYS A 61 9.79 -8.03 9.23
CA LYS A 61 9.75 -9.20 8.34
C LYS A 61 8.58 -9.11 7.37
N GLU A 62 7.39 -8.80 7.87
CA GLU A 62 6.16 -8.75 7.07
C GLU A 62 6.21 -7.65 5.99
N LEU A 63 6.71 -6.47 6.35
CA LEU A 63 6.79 -5.33 5.45
C LEU A 63 8.05 -5.29 4.59
N GLY A 64 9.01 -6.20 4.81
CA GLY A 64 10.29 -6.21 4.09
C GLY A 64 11.15 -4.96 4.33
N ILE A 65 11.00 -4.28 5.47
CA ILE A 65 11.75 -3.07 5.83
C ILE A 65 12.58 -3.28 7.09
N THR A 66 13.51 -2.36 7.37
CA THR A 66 14.36 -2.47 8.57
C THR A 66 13.58 -2.23 9.86
N LYS A 67 14.01 -2.84 10.97
CA LYS A 67 13.45 -2.56 12.31
C LYS A 67 13.51 -1.07 12.69
N GLY A 68 14.53 -0.36 12.20
CA GLY A 68 14.66 1.08 12.37
C GLY A 68 13.56 1.86 11.65
N ALA A 69 13.26 1.51 10.39
CA ALA A 69 12.17 2.09 9.63
C ALA A 69 10.80 1.80 10.29
N VAL A 70 10.57 0.57 10.76
CA VAL A 70 9.38 0.24 11.55
C VAL A 70 9.28 1.12 12.78
N SER A 71 10.35 1.22 13.57
CA SER A 71 10.35 2.01 14.81
C SER A 71 10.03 3.48 14.55
N GLN A 72 10.54 4.05 13.44
CA GLN A 72 10.26 5.43 13.04
C GLN A 72 8.78 5.62 12.64
N LEU A 73 8.22 4.72 11.83
CA LEU A 73 6.82 4.80 11.41
C LEU A 73 5.87 4.61 12.60
N VAL A 74 6.14 3.63 13.46
CA VAL A 74 5.37 3.40 14.68
C VAL A 74 5.41 4.63 15.59
N ALA A 75 6.58 5.25 15.79
CA ALA A 75 6.68 6.46 16.60
C ALA A 75 5.85 7.62 16.03
N LYS A 76 5.80 7.79 14.70
CA LYS A 76 4.95 8.79 14.04
C LYS A 76 3.47 8.49 14.26
N LEU A 77 3.04 7.25 14.07
CA LEU A 77 1.65 6.82 14.22
C LEU A 77 1.16 6.89 15.67
N VAL A 78 2.04 6.61 16.65
CA VAL A 78 1.76 6.84 18.08
C VAL A 78 1.58 8.34 18.35
N LYS A 79 2.46 9.19 17.81
CA LYS A 79 2.32 10.65 17.95
C LYS A 79 1.02 11.19 17.31
N LYS A 80 0.55 10.56 16.24
CA LYS A 80 -0.75 10.85 15.60
C LYS A 80 -1.95 10.25 16.34
N GLY A 81 -1.75 9.50 17.42
CA GLY A 81 -2.84 8.87 18.19
C GLY A 81 -3.49 7.67 17.49
N LEU A 82 -2.84 7.10 16.48
CA LEU A 82 -3.37 5.98 15.69
C LEU A 82 -2.83 4.63 16.18
N PHE A 83 -1.70 4.64 16.88
CA PHE A 83 -1.14 3.48 17.56
C PHE A 83 -0.98 3.73 19.05
N PHE A 84 -0.98 2.64 19.81
CA PHE A 84 -0.42 2.57 21.15
C PHE A 84 0.51 1.36 21.28
N LYS A 85 1.29 1.35 22.36
CA LYS A 85 2.21 0.27 22.70
C LYS A 85 1.82 -0.28 24.05
N GLU A 86 1.80 -1.59 24.17
CA GLU A 86 1.56 -2.28 25.44
C GLU A 86 2.52 -3.45 25.63
N SER A 87 2.67 -3.90 26.88
CA SER A 87 3.44 -5.10 27.19
C SER A 87 2.70 -6.32 26.66
N ASP A 88 3.43 -7.22 26.00
CA ASP A 88 2.92 -8.51 25.57
C ASP A 88 2.44 -9.32 26.79
N PRO A 89 1.14 -9.64 26.90
CA PRO A 89 0.60 -10.37 28.05
C PRO A 89 1.19 -11.77 28.21
N GLU A 90 1.62 -12.40 27.11
CA GLU A 90 2.22 -13.74 27.11
C GLU A 90 3.73 -13.69 27.36
N HIS A 91 4.38 -12.58 26.97
CA HIS A 91 5.82 -12.41 27.08
C HIS A 91 6.17 -11.01 27.60
N GLY A 92 5.97 -10.72 28.89
CA GLY A 92 6.07 -9.37 29.47
C GLY A 92 7.35 -8.54 29.22
N ALA A 93 8.40 -9.11 28.63
CA ALA A 93 9.57 -8.37 28.13
C ALA A 93 9.39 -7.80 26.71
N ARG A 94 8.33 -8.19 25.98
CA ARG A 94 8.03 -7.77 24.61
C ARG A 94 6.99 -6.65 24.62
N VAL A 95 7.07 -5.82 23.60
CA VAL A 95 6.13 -4.73 23.35
C VAL A 95 5.34 -5.06 22.09
N ILE A 96 4.02 -5.01 22.19
CA ILE A 96 3.08 -5.14 21.08
C ILE A 96 2.61 -3.75 20.67
N ILE A 97 2.50 -3.54 19.37
CA ILE A 97 1.92 -2.34 18.78
C ILE A 97 0.50 -2.66 18.38
N MET A 98 -0.45 -1.82 18.80
CA MET A 98 -1.88 -2.00 18.57
C MET A 98 -2.48 -0.74 17.93
N PRO A 99 -3.49 -0.88 17.05
CA PRO A 99 -4.25 0.26 16.55
C PRO A 99 -5.18 0.79 17.64
N THR A 100 -5.29 2.11 17.74
CA THR A 100 -6.37 2.74 18.51
C THR A 100 -7.70 2.61 17.76
N GLU A 101 -8.83 2.90 18.40
CA GLU A 101 -10.12 2.99 17.69
C GLU A 101 -10.06 3.96 16.51
N LEU A 102 -9.36 5.09 16.67
CA LEU A 102 -9.13 6.05 15.60
C LEU A 102 -8.28 5.42 14.47
N GLY A 103 -7.26 4.64 14.83
CA GLY A 103 -6.47 3.86 13.88
C GLY A 103 -7.29 2.88 13.04
N ILE A 104 -8.20 2.14 13.69
CA ILE A 104 -9.10 1.19 13.02
C ILE A 104 -10.06 1.92 12.06
N ILE A 105 -10.58 3.09 12.46
CA ILE A 105 -11.41 3.94 11.59
C ILE A 105 -10.61 4.37 10.35
N ALA A 106 -9.35 4.79 10.51
CA ALA A 106 -8.49 5.14 9.39
C ALA A 106 -8.30 3.96 8.42
N CYS A 107 -8.04 2.74 8.93
CA CYS A 107 -7.93 1.53 8.09
C CYS A 107 -9.20 1.26 7.30
N LYS A 108 -10.37 1.33 7.95
CA LYS A 108 -11.66 1.11 7.31
C LYS A 108 -11.91 2.12 6.20
N ASN A 109 -11.67 3.40 6.48
CA ASN A 109 -11.89 4.48 5.52
C ASN A 109 -10.86 4.46 4.37
N HIS A 110 -9.62 4.04 4.63
CA HIS A 110 -8.63 3.78 3.60
C HIS A 110 -9.07 2.68 2.63
N LYS A 111 -9.63 1.58 3.15
CA LYS A 111 -10.20 0.54 2.29
C LYS A 111 -11.35 1.07 1.43
N ALA A 112 -12.24 1.86 2.02
CA ALA A 112 -13.34 2.48 1.27
C ALA A 112 -12.84 3.49 0.22
N PHE A 113 -11.77 4.24 0.54
CA PHE A 113 -11.12 5.16 -0.37
C PHE A 113 -10.62 4.43 -1.62
N HIS A 114 -9.91 3.30 -1.47
CA HIS A 114 -9.50 2.46 -2.59
C HIS A 114 -10.69 1.93 -3.37
N GLN A 115 -11.71 1.41 -2.69
CA GLN A 115 -12.91 0.89 -3.33
C GLN A 115 -13.65 1.93 -4.18
N ASP A 116 -13.61 3.20 -3.79
CA ASP A 116 -14.26 4.30 -4.52
C ASP A 116 -13.37 4.83 -5.66
N HIS A 117 -12.08 5.07 -5.40
CA HIS A 117 -11.17 5.69 -6.37
C HIS A 117 -10.72 4.72 -7.47
N ASP A 118 -10.59 3.44 -7.15
CA ASP A 118 -10.16 2.42 -8.11
C ASP A 118 -11.35 1.75 -8.81
N LYS A 119 -12.59 2.10 -8.42
CA LYS A 119 -13.83 1.44 -8.83
C LYS A 119 -13.95 1.26 -10.34
N ASP A 120 -13.89 2.36 -11.10
CA ASP A 120 -14.15 2.35 -12.54
C ASP A 120 -13.10 1.50 -13.29
N PHE A 121 -11.85 1.50 -12.82
CA PHE A 121 -10.78 0.71 -13.41
C PHE A 121 -10.90 -0.78 -13.05
N LEU A 122 -11.25 -1.09 -11.81
CA LEU A 122 -11.54 -2.47 -11.39
C LEU A 122 -12.77 -3.03 -12.11
N GLU A 123 -13.82 -2.22 -12.31
CA GLU A 123 -15.01 -2.60 -13.09
C GLU A 123 -14.66 -2.83 -14.57
N TYR A 124 -13.81 -1.99 -15.17
CA TYR A 124 -13.29 -2.24 -16.51
C TYR A 124 -12.58 -3.60 -16.60
N MET A 125 -11.67 -3.90 -15.65
CA MET A 125 -10.96 -5.18 -15.61
C MET A 125 -11.89 -6.38 -15.38
N ALA A 126 -12.89 -6.25 -14.51
CA ALA A 126 -13.86 -7.30 -14.22
C ALA A 126 -14.76 -7.64 -15.42
N ASN A 127 -14.93 -6.70 -16.36
CA ASN A 127 -15.73 -6.88 -17.57
C ASN A 127 -14.91 -7.40 -18.77
N LEU A 128 -13.60 -7.60 -18.62
CA LEU A 128 -12.78 -8.26 -19.66
C LEU A 128 -13.18 -9.73 -19.80
N ASP A 129 -13.16 -10.24 -21.03
CA ASP A 129 -13.21 -11.69 -21.22
C ASP A 129 -11.90 -12.34 -20.75
N GLU A 130 -11.93 -13.66 -20.54
CA GLU A 130 -10.80 -14.41 -19.99
C GLU A 130 -9.51 -14.21 -20.81
N ALA A 131 -9.63 -14.20 -22.14
CA ALA A 131 -8.48 -14.01 -23.03
C ALA A 131 -7.86 -12.61 -22.88
N SER A 132 -8.68 -11.57 -22.81
CA SER A 132 -8.22 -10.19 -22.62
C SER A 132 -7.64 -9.98 -21.22
N TYR A 133 -8.27 -10.55 -20.20
CA TYR A 133 -7.77 -10.52 -18.83
C TYR A 133 -6.40 -11.21 -18.71
N GLU A 134 -6.20 -12.34 -19.40
CA GLU A 134 -4.91 -13.04 -19.43
C GLU A 134 -3.82 -12.20 -20.12
N VAL A 135 -4.15 -11.50 -21.20
CA VAL A 135 -3.24 -10.56 -21.87
C VAL A 135 -2.82 -9.41 -20.95
N VAL A 136 -3.77 -8.78 -20.25
CA VAL A 136 -3.49 -7.70 -19.29
C VAL A 136 -2.65 -8.23 -18.12
N SER A 137 -3.00 -9.40 -17.59
CA SER A 137 -2.26 -10.07 -16.53
C SER A 137 -0.81 -10.34 -16.93
N LYS A 138 -0.58 -10.81 -18.17
CA LYS A 138 0.76 -11.01 -18.71
C LYS A 138 1.49 -9.68 -18.85
N MET A 139 0.87 -8.67 -19.44
CA MET A 139 1.46 -7.33 -19.60
C MET A 139 1.93 -6.76 -18.25
N SER A 140 1.10 -6.86 -17.20
CA SER A 140 1.46 -6.40 -15.85
C SER A 140 2.70 -7.11 -15.31
N ARG A 141 2.85 -8.42 -15.54
CA ARG A 141 4.04 -9.18 -15.14
C ARG A 141 5.29 -8.74 -15.90
N GLU A 142 5.18 -8.60 -17.22
CA GLU A 142 6.29 -8.14 -18.06
C GLU A 142 6.75 -6.72 -17.68
N MET A 143 5.82 -5.83 -17.36
CA MET A 143 6.13 -4.50 -16.85
C MET A 143 6.91 -4.55 -15.54
N ASN A 144 6.49 -5.40 -14.59
CA ASN A 144 7.20 -5.55 -13.32
C ASN A 144 8.65 -6.03 -13.54
N LEU A 145 8.83 -7.08 -14.36
CA LEU A 145 10.15 -7.59 -14.72
C LEU A 145 11.01 -6.58 -15.48
N TRP A 146 10.40 -5.75 -16.31
CA TRP A 146 11.11 -4.67 -17.01
C TRP A 146 11.66 -3.65 -16.00
N MET A 147 10.88 -3.26 -14.99
CA MET A 147 11.29 -2.30 -13.96
C MET A 147 12.46 -2.79 -13.10
N ASP A 148 12.59 -4.10 -12.87
CA ASP A 148 13.74 -4.68 -12.16
C ASP A 148 15.08 -4.32 -12.82
N ASN A 149 15.10 -4.01 -14.12
CA ASN A 149 16.33 -3.60 -14.81
C ASN A 149 16.81 -2.19 -14.42
N TYR A 150 15.94 -1.35 -13.85
CA TYR A 150 16.31 -0.03 -13.31
C TYR A 150 16.71 -0.08 -11.84
N LEU A 151 16.43 -1.19 -11.14
CA LEU A 151 16.68 -1.36 -9.70
C LEU A 151 17.90 -2.23 -9.39
N LYS A 152 18.62 -2.69 -10.44
CA LYS A 152 19.90 -3.40 -10.35
C LYS A 152 21.07 -2.46 -10.13
#